data_AF-A0A1J4VU71-F1
#
_entry.id   AF-A0A1J4VU71-F1
#
_cell.length_a   1.000
_cell.length_b   1.000
_cell.length_c   1.000
_cell.angle_alpha   90.00
_cell.angle_beta   90.00
_cell.angle_gamma   90.00
#
_symmetry.space_group_name_H-M   'P 1'
#
loop_
_entity.id
_entity.type
_entity.pdbx_description
1 polymer ?
#
loop_
_entity_poly.entity_id
_entity_poly.type
_entity_poly.pdbx_seq_one_letter_code
_entity_poly.pdbx_strand_id
1 'polypeptide(L)'
;MGKKKSKQIKSKTKKIPKKNDEKFFNKVKEYLSKKGFEMLDIINFNKKDLILKISKDKEEKLLFAYNKKRINEKDILNCYKKSEEKDMNYLILSLGEIPKKTKTFIDAARKLDSIDKLD
;
A
#
# COMPACT_ATOMS: atom_id res chain seq x y z
N MET A 1 -10.62 48.63 -16.93
CA MET A 1 -11.23 47.28 -16.86
C MET A 1 -10.13 46.24 -16.84
N GLY A 2 -10.18 45.26 -15.92
CA GLY A 2 -9.20 44.17 -15.87
C GLY A 2 -9.20 43.43 -14.53
N LYS A 3 -10.32 42.77 -14.18
CA LYS A 3 -10.40 41.93 -12.98
C LYS A 3 -9.63 40.61 -13.21
N LYS A 4 -8.47 40.45 -12.57
CA LYS A 4 -7.73 39.17 -12.49
C LYS A 4 -8.57 38.16 -11.69
N LYS A 5 -9.05 37.10 -12.35
CA LYS A 5 -9.71 35.94 -11.73
C LYS A 5 -8.66 35.11 -10.97
N SER A 6 -8.81 35.02 -9.65
CA SER A 6 -8.03 34.12 -8.80
C SER A 6 -8.38 32.66 -9.11
N LYS A 7 -7.37 31.84 -9.36
CA LYS A 7 -7.50 30.38 -9.54
C LYS A 7 -7.89 29.77 -8.19
N GLN A 8 -9.13 29.29 -8.08
CA GLN A 8 -9.57 28.46 -6.97
C GLN A 8 -8.78 27.15 -6.97
N ILE A 9 -7.95 26.97 -5.95
CA ILE A 9 -7.33 25.70 -5.60
C ILE A 9 -8.46 24.77 -5.16
N LYS A 10 -8.81 23.79 -6.00
CA LYS A 10 -9.78 22.74 -5.66
C LYS A 10 -9.19 21.90 -4.52
N SER A 11 -9.62 22.16 -3.30
CA SER A 11 -9.33 21.31 -2.15
C SER A 11 -9.91 19.92 -2.42
N LYS A 12 -9.04 18.89 -2.37
CA LYS A 12 -9.44 17.48 -2.51
C LYS A 12 -10.38 17.15 -1.36
N THR A 13 -11.66 17.00 -1.69
CA THR A 13 -12.72 16.63 -0.76
C THR A 13 -12.38 15.26 -0.16
N LYS A 14 -12.20 15.19 1.17
CA LYS A 14 -12.08 13.91 1.91
C LYS A 14 -13.36 13.12 1.65
N LYS A 15 -13.28 12.07 0.82
CA LYS A 15 -14.41 11.18 0.54
C LYS A 15 -14.74 10.41 1.81
N ILE A 16 -15.95 10.64 2.32
CA ILE A 16 -16.55 9.84 3.39
C ILE A 16 -16.67 8.39 2.88
N PRO A 17 -16.16 7.39 3.62
CA PRO A 17 -16.24 5.98 3.22
C PRO A 17 -17.70 5.52 3.07
N LYS A 18 -18.02 4.67 2.07
CA LYS A 18 -19.31 3.98 2.03
C LYS A 18 -19.29 2.79 3.01
N LYS A 19 -20.44 2.38 3.55
CA LYS A 19 -20.62 1.30 4.56
C LYS A 19 -19.86 -0.04 4.29
N ASN A 20 -19.56 -0.39 3.04
CA ASN A 20 -18.76 -1.58 2.70
C ASN A 20 -17.23 -1.35 2.83
N ASP A 21 -16.77 -0.11 2.64
CA ASP A 21 -15.36 0.26 2.79
C ASP A 21 -14.95 0.19 4.27
N GLU A 22 -15.90 0.43 5.18
CA GLU A 22 -15.70 0.33 6.64
C GLU A 22 -15.35 -1.09 7.10
N LYS A 23 -16.01 -2.14 6.56
CA LYS A 23 -15.70 -3.53 6.95
C LYS A 23 -14.26 -3.92 6.60
N PHE A 24 -13.80 -3.54 5.41
CA PHE A 24 -12.42 -3.81 4.98
C PHE A 24 -11.43 -3.03 5.85
N PHE A 25 -11.68 -1.74 6.05
CA PHE A 25 -10.85 -0.89 6.89
C PHE A 25 -10.75 -1.39 8.34
N ASN A 26 -11.86 -1.85 8.91
CA ASN A 26 -11.90 -2.40 10.27
C ASN A 26 -11.06 -3.68 10.38
N LYS A 27 -11.07 -4.57 9.37
CA LYS A 27 -10.18 -5.74 9.35
C LYS A 27 -8.70 -5.35 9.34
N VAL A 28 -8.35 -4.31 8.57
CA VAL A 28 -6.96 -3.80 8.56
C VAL A 28 -6.60 -3.21 9.92
N LYS A 29 -7.47 -2.40 10.53
CA LYS A 29 -7.26 -1.87 11.89
C LYS A 29 -7.07 -2.97 12.93
N GLU A 30 -7.91 -3.99 12.91
CA GLU A 30 -7.81 -5.13 13.83
C GLU A 30 -6.48 -5.88 13.66
N TYR A 31 -6.04 -6.09 12.42
CA TYR A 31 -4.73 -6.68 12.14
C TYR A 31 -3.59 -5.83 12.72
N LEU A 32 -3.61 -4.51 12.50
CA LEU A 32 -2.58 -3.60 13.01
C LEU A 32 -2.53 -3.62 14.53
N SER A 33 -3.69 -3.51 15.18
CA SER A 33 -3.81 -3.58 16.65
C SER A 33 -3.25 -4.89 17.20
N LYS A 34 -3.63 -6.04 16.63
CA LYS A 34 -3.11 -7.36 17.06
C LYS A 34 -1.61 -7.53 16.88
N LYS A 35 -1.01 -6.83 15.90
CA LYS A 35 0.42 -6.93 15.59
C LYS A 35 1.26 -5.84 16.26
N GLY A 36 0.63 -4.93 17.00
CA GLY A 36 1.30 -3.80 17.68
C GLY A 36 1.80 -2.73 16.70
N PHE A 37 1.12 -2.54 15.58
CA PHE A 37 1.41 -1.44 14.66
C PHE A 37 0.59 -0.20 15.02
N GLU A 38 1.24 0.95 14.99
CA GLU A 38 0.61 2.27 15.11
C GLU A 38 0.31 2.84 13.72
N MET A 39 -0.86 3.44 13.54
CA MET A 39 -1.21 4.13 12.29
C MET A 39 -0.77 5.58 12.39
N LEU A 40 0.17 5.97 11.52
CA LEU A 40 0.70 7.34 11.48
C LEU A 40 -0.09 8.23 10.51
N ASP A 41 -0.39 7.73 9.31
CA ASP A 41 -1.09 8.49 8.28
C ASP A 41 -1.87 7.60 7.29
N ILE A 42 -2.88 8.17 6.64
CA ILE A 42 -3.65 7.55 5.57
C ILE A 42 -3.27 8.21 4.24
N ILE A 43 -2.43 7.54 3.46
CA ILE A 43 -1.92 8.05 2.17
C ILE A 43 -2.99 7.91 1.08
N ASN A 44 -3.69 6.79 1.04
CA ASN A 44 -4.74 6.54 0.07
C ASN A 44 -5.81 5.64 0.66
N PHE A 45 -7.07 5.91 0.34
CA PHE A 45 -8.16 5.04 0.71
C PHE A 45 -9.23 5.02 -0.39
N ASN A 46 -9.48 3.83 -0.93
CA ASN A 46 -10.56 3.59 -1.86
C ASN A 46 -11.10 2.16 -1.70
N LYS A 47 -12.06 1.79 -2.57
CA LYS A 47 -12.73 0.50 -2.51
C LYS A 47 -11.82 -0.71 -2.77
N LYS A 48 -10.75 -0.50 -3.54
CA LYS A 48 -9.82 -1.55 -3.99
C LYS A 48 -8.64 -1.71 -3.05
N ASP A 49 -8.13 -0.62 -2.51
CA ASP A 49 -6.97 -0.62 -1.64
C ASP A 49 -6.99 0.51 -0.58
N LEU A 50 -6.21 0.27 0.46
CA LEU A 50 -5.88 1.19 1.53
C LEU A 50 -4.36 1.23 1.65
N ILE A 51 -3.80 2.44 1.61
CA ILE A 51 -2.37 2.67 1.80
C ILE A 51 -2.20 3.51 3.06
N LEU A 52 -1.47 2.97 4.03
CA LEU A 52 -1.19 3.61 5.31
C LEU A 52 0.30 3.80 5.50
N LYS A 53 0.68 4.85 6.24
CA LYS A 53 1.96 4.90 6.93
C LYS A 53 1.76 4.29 8.32
N ILE A 54 2.56 3.30 8.67
CA ILE A 54 2.49 2.61 9.97
C ILE A 54 3.87 2.62 10.65
N SER A 55 3.87 2.51 11.97
CA SER A 55 5.09 2.38 12.78
C SER A 55 5.00 1.15 13.66
N LYS A 56 6.13 0.49 13.87
CA LYS A 56 6.30 -0.52 14.91
C LYS A 56 7.75 -0.52 15.38
N ASP A 57 7.95 -0.49 16.69
CA ASP A 57 9.28 -0.50 17.30
C ASP A 57 10.19 0.63 16.77
N LYS A 58 9.60 1.81 16.51
CA LYS A 58 10.22 3.01 15.90
C LYS A 58 10.64 2.87 14.42
N GLU A 59 10.31 1.76 13.77
CA GLU A 59 10.49 1.60 12.33
C GLU A 59 9.22 1.98 11.57
N GLU A 60 9.32 2.99 10.70
CA GLU A 60 8.24 3.39 9.82
C GLU A 60 8.21 2.53 8.55
N LYS A 61 7.01 2.11 8.14
CA LYS A 61 6.78 1.31 6.94
C LYS A 61 5.49 1.73 6.24
N LEU A 62 5.42 1.49 4.93
CA LEU A 62 4.18 1.60 4.16
C LEU A 62 3.38 0.31 4.22
N LEU A 63 2.10 0.41 4.55
CA LEU A 63 1.17 -0.70 4.46
C LEU A 63 0.32 -0.56 3.18
N PHE A 64 0.36 -1.59 2.33
CA PHE A 64 -0.53 -1.73 1.18
C PHE A 64 -1.55 -2.83 1.45
N ALA A 65 -2.76 -2.45 1.85
CA ALA A 65 -3.85 -3.40 2.07
C ALA A 65 -4.76 -3.45 0.86
N TYR A 66 -4.81 -4.59 0.17
CA TYR A 66 -5.67 -4.81 -0.98
C TYR A 66 -6.96 -5.55 -0.59
N ASN A 67 -8.10 -5.00 -1.02
CA ASN A 67 -9.41 -5.63 -0.92
C ASN A 67 -9.62 -6.66 -2.05
N LYS A 68 -8.68 -7.60 -2.16
CA LYS A 68 -8.73 -8.74 -3.10
C LYS A 68 -8.06 -9.95 -2.50
N LYS A 69 -8.41 -11.14 -3.00
CA LYS A 69 -7.91 -12.41 -2.46
C LYS A 69 -6.47 -12.73 -2.85
N ARG A 70 -6.05 -12.38 -4.08
CA ARG A 70 -4.77 -12.80 -4.65
C ARG A 70 -3.89 -11.60 -4.98
N ILE A 71 -2.60 -11.73 -4.66
CA ILE A 71 -1.54 -10.77 -5.03
C ILE A 71 -0.67 -11.41 -6.12
N ASN A 72 -0.38 -10.64 -7.17
CA ASN A 72 0.52 -11.05 -8.25
C ASN A 72 1.82 -10.23 -8.24
N GLU A 73 2.74 -10.58 -9.12
CA GLU A 73 4.06 -9.96 -9.26
C GLU A 73 3.94 -8.46 -9.62
N LYS A 74 2.95 -8.09 -10.45
CA LYS A 74 2.69 -6.69 -10.82
C LYS A 74 2.25 -5.84 -9.61
N ASP A 75 1.46 -6.40 -8.71
CA ASP A 75 1.05 -5.72 -7.47
C ASP A 75 2.25 -5.45 -6.57
N ILE A 76 3.13 -6.45 -6.41
CA ILE A 76 4.36 -6.32 -5.62
C ILE A 76 5.25 -5.22 -6.20
N LEU A 77 5.46 -5.23 -7.53
CA LEU A 77 6.27 -4.21 -8.20
C LEU A 77 5.68 -2.79 -8.05
N ASN A 78 4.36 -2.65 -8.09
CA ASN A 78 3.71 -1.36 -7.87
C ASN A 78 3.85 -0.86 -6.43
N CYS A 79 3.81 -1.77 -5.44
CA CYS A 79 4.05 -1.43 -4.04
C CYS A 79 5.50 -0.98 -3.84
N TYR A 80 6.46 -1.73 -4.40
CA TYR A 80 7.88 -1.40 -4.35
C TYR A 80 8.18 -0.01 -4.94
N LYS A 81 7.67 0.29 -6.16
CA LYS A 81 7.86 1.62 -6.77
C LYS A 81 7.37 2.76 -5.88
N LYS A 82 6.20 2.59 -5.24
CA LYS A 82 5.65 3.59 -4.32
C LYS A 82 6.42 3.69 -3.00
N SER A 83 7.05 2.61 -2.57
CA SER A 83 7.85 2.58 -1.35
C SER A 83 9.22 3.22 -1.57
N GLU A 84 9.82 3.00 -2.74
CA GLU A 84 11.03 3.70 -3.22
C GLU A 84 10.82 5.21 -3.31
N GLU A 85 9.68 5.68 -3.83
CA GLU A 85 9.31 7.10 -3.85
C GLU A 85 9.28 7.75 -2.45
N LYS A 86 9.22 6.94 -1.39
CA LYS A 86 9.14 7.37 0.00
C LYS A 86 10.34 6.96 0.86
N ASP A 87 11.31 6.25 0.28
CA ASP A 87 12.45 5.67 1.00
C ASP A 87 12.02 4.88 2.24
N MET A 88 11.00 4.03 2.10
CA MET A 88 10.41 3.26 3.21
C MET A 88 10.26 1.80 2.84
N ASN A 89 10.46 0.92 3.83
CA ASN A 89 10.07 -0.47 3.73
C ASN A 89 8.54 -0.61 3.62
N TYR A 90 8.06 -1.73 3.07
CA TYR A 90 6.62 -1.94 2.91
C TYR A 90 6.14 -3.33 3.31
N LEU A 91 4.84 -3.39 3.63
CA LEU A 91 4.09 -4.60 3.96
C LEU A 91 2.85 -4.66 3.07
N ILE A 92 2.54 -5.83 2.52
CA ILE A 92 1.31 -6.06 1.75
C ILE A 92 0.34 -6.92 2.56
N LEU A 93 -0.94 -6.52 2.60
CA LEU A 93 -2.04 -7.33 3.11
C LEU A 93 -3.03 -7.64 1.98
N SER A 94 -3.56 -8.87 1.99
CA SER A 94 -4.61 -9.34 1.10
C SER A 94 -5.67 -10.13 1.87
N LEU A 95 -6.84 -10.32 1.27
CA LEU A 95 -7.94 -11.09 1.87
C LEU A 95 -7.77 -12.62 1.75
N GLY A 96 -6.73 -13.09 1.08
CA GLY A 96 -6.47 -14.50 0.88
C GLY A 96 -4.97 -14.77 0.78
N GLU A 97 -4.65 -16.05 0.64
CA GLU A 97 -3.28 -16.54 0.54
C GLU A 97 -2.61 -16.12 -0.78
N ILE A 98 -1.27 -16.02 -0.72
CA ILE A 98 -0.44 -15.71 -1.87
C ILE A 98 -0.47 -16.92 -2.82
N PRO A 99 -0.75 -16.73 -4.13
CA PRO A 99 -0.68 -17.81 -5.10
C PRO A 99 0.70 -18.49 -5.12
N LYS A 100 0.75 -19.81 -5.31
CA LYS A 100 2.00 -20.59 -5.37
C LYS A 100 3.01 -20.01 -6.35
N LYS A 101 2.55 -19.53 -7.52
CA LYS A 101 3.38 -18.87 -8.54
C LYS A 101 4.08 -17.62 -7.97
N THR A 102 3.31 -16.71 -7.38
CA THR A 102 3.83 -15.49 -6.75
C THR A 102 4.81 -15.81 -5.63
N LYS A 103 4.49 -16.81 -4.78
CA LYS A 103 5.40 -17.26 -3.71
C LYS A 103 6.71 -17.79 -4.28
N THR A 104 6.64 -18.65 -5.29
CA THR A 104 7.83 -19.21 -5.97
C THR A 104 8.67 -18.11 -6.61
N PHE A 105 8.04 -17.09 -7.20
CA PHE A 105 8.74 -15.93 -7.75
C PHE A 105 9.49 -15.14 -6.66
N ILE A 106 8.85 -14.86 -5.52
CA ILE A 106 9.50 -14.19 -4.39
C ILE A 106 10.69 -15.00 -3.88
N ASP A 107 10.51 -16.31 -3.72
CA ASP A 107 11.56 -17.20 -3.23
C ASP A 107 12.73 -17.32 -4.22
N ALA A 108 12.44 -17.33 -5.53
CA ALA A 108 13.46 -17.30 -6.58
C ALA A 108 14.23 -15.97 -6.58
N ALA A 109 13.52 -14.84 -6.50
CA ALA A 109 14.13 -13.51 -6.46
C ALA A 109 15.01 -13.30 -5.21
N ARG A 110 14.63 -13.87 -4.06
CA ARG A 110 15.44 -13.83 -2.82
C ARG A 110 16.73 -14.66 -2.91
N LYS A 111 16.75 -15.68 -3.76
CA LYS A 111 17.90 -16.59 -3.95
C LYS A 111 18.78 -16.20 -5.15
N LEU A 112 18.34 -15.25 -5.96
CA LEU A 112 19.08 -14.75 -7.10
C LEU A 112 20.33 -14.04 -6.59
N ASP A 113 21.50 -14.50 -7.02
CA ASP A 113 22.79 -13.92 -6.65
C ASP A 113 23.09 -12.67 -7.48
N SER A 114 23.08 -12.81 -8.81
CA SER A 114 23.43 -11.77 -9.75
C SER A 114 22.72 -11.98 -11.11
N ILE A 115 22.55 -10.90 -11.87
CA ILE A 115 22.15 -10.92 -13.28
C ILE A 115 23.15 -10.06 -14.02
N ASP A 116 24.01 -10.70 -14.80
CA ASP A 116 24.98 -10.02 -15.63
C ASP A 116 24.51 -9.98 -17.09
N LYS A 117 24.85 -8.89 -17.77
CA LYS A 117 24.70 -8.79 -19.22
C LYS A 117 25.95 -9.38 -19.86
N LEU A 118 25.76 -10.31 -20.79
CA LEU A 118 26.83 -10.67 -21.73
C LEU A 118 26.89 -9.57 -22.80
N ASP A 119 28.09 -9.03 -23.00
CA ASP A 119 28.38 -8.15 -24.14
C ASP A 119 28.54 -8.93 -25.44
#